data_AF-A0AA88IHL4-F1
#
_entry.id   AF-A0AA88IHL4-F1
#
_cell.length_a   1.000
_cell.length_b   1.000
_cell.length_c   1.000
_cell.angle_alpha   90.00
_cell.angle_beta   90.00
_cell.angle_gamma   90.00
#
_symmetry.space_group_name_H-M   'P 1'
#
loop_
_entity.id
_entity.type
_entity.pdbx_description
1 polymer ?
#
loop_
_entity_poly.entity_id
_entity_poly.type
_entity_poly.pdbx_seq_one_letter_code
_entity_poly.pdbx_strand_id
1 'polypeptide(L)'
;MFRLLRCLVDPVLVLCLIAVLPGIPPYEKLTSYKLPRPFSASGHLSRNNLLASAQNLFVGEIHGPESVVEVEDPKHGVSEVYTGIQGGAILKIVDGGRKYEVVARTGHCEYKWDAKNCGRPLGLRSDGQGNILIADAYKGILRLDPKSGELVTLVNSSEPIEGRPPALPNSVEMASDGVIYWTDSSIYPLHAGAMALFGQATGRLIRYNPATGENNVLMEDLHFANGIQLSPHEDFVVVAECFRHRLTRFFVFFLYLYSHFVRCCSASIIP
;
A
#
# COMPACT_ATOMS: atom_id res chain seq x y z
N MET A 1 -43.36 -20.92 -34.63
CA MET A 1 -42.46 -22.08 -34.44
C MET A 1 -40.99 -21.68 -34.33
N PHE A 2 -40.43 -20.92 -35.29
CA PHE A 2 -39.01 -20.48 -35.27
C PHE A 2 -38.56 -19.65 -34.06
N ARG A 3 -39.43 -18.80 -33.49
CA ARG A 3 -39.09 -17.99 -32.29
C ARG A 3 -38.99 -18.82 -31.01
N LEU A 4 -39.86 -19.81 -30.82
CA LEU A 4 -39.79 -20.71 -29.65
C LEU A 4 -38.54 -21.60 -29.70
N LEU A 5 -38.16 -22.05 -30.90
CA LEU A 5 -36.96 -22.88 -31.08
C LEU A 5 -35.68 -22.09 -30.74
N ARG A 6 -35.59 -20.81 -31.15
CA ARG A 6 -34.48 -19.91 -30.79
C ARG A 6 -34.38 -19.66 -29.28
N CYS A 7 -35.51 -19.45 -28.59
CA CYS A 7 -35.52 -19.25 -27.14
C CYS A 7 -34.99 -20.46 -26.34
N LEU A 8 -34.97 -21.66 -26.92
CA LEU A 8 -34.41 -22.86 -26.31
C LEU A 8 -32.98 -23.14 -26.78
N VAL A 9 -32.70 -22.93 -28.07
CA VAL A 9 -31.39 -23.21 -28.66
C VAL A 9 -30.34 -22.19 -28.24
N ASP A 10 -30.67 -20.90 -28.24
CA ASP A 10 -29.71 -19.83 -27.93
C ASP A 10 -29.13 -19.93 -26.50
N PRO A 11 -29.92 -20.13 -25.42
CA PRO A 11 -29.36 -20.27 -24.07
C PRO A 11 -28.56 -21.57 -23.91
N VAL A 12 -28.96 -22.65 -24.58
CA VAL A 12 -28.20 -23.91 -24.58
C VAL A 12 -26.86 -23.72 -25.30
N LEU A 13 -26.84 -22.98 -26.41
CA LEU A 13 -25.61 -22.67 -27.14
C LEU A 13 -24.67 -21.80 -26.30
N VAL A 14 -25.21 -20.79 -25.60
CA VAL A 14 -24.44 -19.95 -24.66
C VAL A 14 -23.88 -20.77 -23.51
N LEU A 15 -24.68 -21.65 -22.89
CA LEU A 15 -24.24 -22.54 -21.83
C LEU A 15 -23.16 -23.53 -22.31
N CYS A 16 -23.31 -24.08 -23.51
CA CYS A 16 -22.28 -24.91 -24.14
C CYS A 16 -21.01 -24.12 -24.45
N LEU A 17 -21.12 -22.87 -24.92
CA LEU A 17 -19.97 -21.98 -25.13
C LEU A 17 -19.23 -21.69 -23.81
N ILE A 18 -19.96 -21.44 -22.73
CA ILE A 18 -19.39 -21.26 -21.38
C ILE A 18 -18.71 -22.54 -20.89
N ALA A 19 -19.31 -23.71 -21.16
CA ALA A 19 -18.78 -25.00 -20.71
C ALA A 19 -17.60 -25.51 -21.54
N VAL A 20 -17.52 -25.15 -22.82
CA VAL A 20 -16.54 -25.69 -23.79
C VAL A 20 -15.40 -24.71 -24.09
N LEU A 21 -15.51 -23.42 -23.72
CA LEU A 21 -14.37 -22.49 -23.78
C LEU A 21 -13.57 -22.55 -22.46
N PRO A 22 -12.47 -23.33 -22.39
CA PRO A 22 -11.51 -23.16 -21.31
C PRO A 22 -10.97 -21.72 -21.40
N GLY A 23 -11.16 -20.93 -20.35
CA GLY A 23 -10.50 -19.64 -20.23
C GLY A 23 -11.33 -18.38 -20.19
N ILE A 24 -12.59 -18.47 -19.74
CA ILE A 24 -13.31 -17.25 -19.33
C ILE A 24 -12.63 -16.71 -18.07
N PRO A 25 -12.10 -15.48 -18.09
CA PRO A 25 -11.52 -14.86 -16.91
C PRO A 25 -12.58 -14.68 -15.80
N PRO A 26 -12.17 -14.65 -14.52
CA PRO A 26 -10.78 -14.70 -14.07
C PRO A 26 -10.34 -16.12 -13.69
N TYR A 27 -9.09 -16.48 -14.05
CA TYR A 27 -8.40 -17.69 -13.60
C TYR A 27 -7.98 -17.55 -12.13
N GLU A 28 -8.97 -17.39 -11.26
CA GLU A 28 -8.74 -17.26 -9.83
C GLU A 28 -8.76 -18.65 -9.21
N LYS A 29 -7.60 -19.06 -8.68
CA LYS A 29 -7.52 -20.28 -7.88
C LYS A 29 -8.12 -19.98 -6.51
N LEU A 30 -9.44 -20.22 -6.41
CA LEU A 30 -10.15 -20.13 -5.15
C LEU A 30 -9.56 -21.14 -4.17
N THR A 31 -8.99 -20.62 -3.07
CA THR A 31 -8.44 -21.43 -1.98
C THR A 31 -9.33 -21.30 -0.76
N SER A 32 -9.75 -22.43 -0.19
CA SER A 32 -10.45 -22.41 1.09
C SER A 32 -9.51 -21.86 2.16
N TYR A 33 -9.95 -20.86 2.92
CA TYR A 33 -9.22 -20.34 4.06
C TYR A 33 -10.03 -20.54 5.33
N LYS A 34 -9.40 -21.11 6.35
CA LYS A 34 -9.99 -21.18 7.69
C LYS A 34 -9.40 -20.07 8.53
N LEU A 35 -10.27 -19.19 9.03
CA LEU A 35 -9.85 -18.12 9.92
C LEU A 35 -9.18 -18.71 11.17
N PRO A 36 -8.02 -18.17 11.59
CA PRO A 36 -7.43 -18.54 12.86
C PRO A 36 -8.37 -18.16 14.00
N ARG A 37 -8.26 -18.85 15.13
CA ARG A 37 -8.99 -18.43 16.33
C ARG A 37 -8.46 -17.05 16.76
N PRO A 38 -9.34 -16.11 17.13
CA PRO A 38 -8.89 -14.82 17.63
C PRO A 38 -8.07 -15.02 18.91
N PHE A 39 -7.06 -14.17 19.08
CA PHE A 39 -6.27 -14.14 20.31
C PHE A 39 -7.15 -13.78 21.51
N SER A 40 -6.76 -14.27 22.70
CA SER A 40 -7.43 -13.84 23.92
C SER A 40 -7.20 -12.35 24.13
N ALA A 41 -8.25 -11.62 24.52
CA ALA A 41 -8.21 -10.18 24.80
C ALA A 41 -7.49 -9.88 26.14
N SER A 42 -6.20 -10.19 26.19
CA SER A 42 -5.34 -10.07 27.38
C SER A 42 -4.06 -9.29 27.06
N GLY A 43 -3.42 -8.72 28.08
CA GLY A 43 -2.20 -7.91 27.90
C GLY A 43 -2.48 -6.70 27.00
N HIS A 44 -1.67 -6.52 25.95
CA HIS A 44 -1.84 -5.44 24.97
C HIS A 44 -3.15 -5.51 24.17
N LEU A 45 -3.82 -6.67 24.13
CA LEU A 45 -5.13 -6.85 23.46
C LEU A 45 -6.31 -6.72 24.41
N SER A 46 -6.06 -6.35 25.67
CA SER A 46 -7.14 -6.12 26.64
C SER A 46 -8.03 -4.95 26.21
N ARG A 47 -9.34 -5.09 26.46
CA ARG A 47 -10.31 -4.03 26.16
C ARG A 47 -9.98 -2.79 26.99
N ASN A 48 -9.94 -1.64 26.33
CA ASN A 48 -9.75 -0.35 26.97
C ASN A 48 -10.75 0.68 26.41
N ASN A 49 -10.84 1.84 27.07
CA ASN A 49 -11.71 2.95 26.69
C ASN A 49 -10.90 4.20 26.33
N LEU A 50 -9.64 4.06 25.89
CA LEU A 50 -8.75 5.20 25.65
C LEU A 50 -9.31 6.18 24.60
N LEU A 51 -10.08 5.66 23.64
CA LEU A 51 -10.73 6.45 22.59
C LEU A 51 -12.17 6.88 22.92
N ALA A 52 -12.68 6.59 24.13
CA ALA A 52 -14.06 6.91 24.49
C ALA A 52 -14.32 8.43 24.57
N SER A 53 -13.28 9.23 24.82
CA SER A 53 -13.33 10.70 24.86
C SER A 53 -12.74 11.35 23.60
N ALA A 54 -12.50 10.56 22.54
CA ALA A 54 -11.99 11.10 21.29
C ALA A 54 -13.01 12.05 20.65
N GLN A 55 -12.53 13.19 20.14
CA GLN A 55 -13.35 14.12 19.38
C GLN A 55 -13.26 13.78 17.89
N ASN A 56 -14.41 13.75 17.22
CA ASN A 56 -14.46 13.66 15.77
C ASN A 56 -14.18 15.05 15.17
N LEU A 57 -13.21 15.12 14.28
CA LEU A 57 -12.84 16.35 13.57
C LEU A 57 -13.34 16.30 12.12
N PHE A 58 -13.77 17.45 11.59
CA PHE A 58 -14.06 17.67 10.16
C PHE A 58 -15.09 16.70 9.54
N VAL A 59 -16.08 16.28 10.34
CA VAL A 59 -17.13 15.33 9.90
C VAL A 59 -17.93 15.94 8.75
N GLY A 60 -17.92 15.26 7.60
CA GLY A 60 -18.61 15.72 6.38
C GLY A 60 -17.85 16.75 5.56
N GLU A 61 -16.67 17.20 6.03
CA GLU A 61 -15.79 18.13 5.31
C GLU A 61 -14.62 17.38 4.65
N ILE A 62 -13.99 16.48 5.40
CA ILE A 62 -12.88 15.64 4.92
C ILE A 62 -13.39 14.23 4.59
N HIS A 63 -13.06 13.75 3.40
CA HIS A 63 -13.49 12.44 2.92
C HIS A 63 -12.30 11.50 2.68
N GLY A 64 -12.39 10.31 3.27
CA GLY A 64 -11.41 9.24 3.11
C GLY A 64 -10.01 9.53 3.64
N PRO A 65 -9.80 10.17 4.81
CA PRO A 65 -8.48 10.15 5.43
C PRO A 65 -8.15 8.69 5.77
N GLU A 66 -7.01 8.17 5.30
CA GLU A 66 -6.61 6.79 5.59
C GLU A 66 -5.43 6.72 6.55
N SER A 67 -4.38 7.49 6.24
CA SER A 67 -3.20 7.58 7.09
C SER A 67 -3.07 8.99 7.70
N VAL A 68 -2.47 9.01 8.88
CA VAL A 68 -2.09 10.22 9.61
C VAL A 68 -0.61 10.08 9.97
N VAL A 69 0.15 11.15 9.77
CA VAL A 69 1.57 11.20 10.11
C VAL A 69 1.87 12.45 10.93
N GLU A 70 2.70 12.28 11.94
CA GLU A 70 3.31 13.37 12.69
C GLU A 70 4.70 13.63 12.13
N VAL A 71 5.00 14.87 11.79
CA VAL A 71 6.29 15.30 11.27
C VAL A 71 6.85 16.35 12.20
N GLU A 72 8.00 16.06 12.80
CA GLU A 72 8.72 17.03 13.61
C GLU A 72 9.40 18.06 12.72
N ASP A 73 9.17 19.35 12.96
CA ASP A 73 9.96 20.40 12.32
C ASP A 73 11.37 20.43 12.94
N PRO A 74 12.42 20.04 12.19
CA PRO A 74 13.78 19.98 12.74
C PRO A 74 14.32 21.34 13.20
N LYS A 75 13.73 22.45 12.73
CA LYS A 75 14.17 23.82 13.07
C LYS A 75 13.49 24.37 14.31
N HIS A 76 12.28 23.92 14.63
CA HIS A 76 11.46 24.50 15.70
C HIS A 76 11.08 23.49 16.79
N GLY A 77 11.30 22.19 16.58
CA GLY A 77 10.93 21.12 17.52
C GLY A 77 9.42 20.98 17.72
N VAL A 78 8.61 21.51 16.80
CA VAL A 78 7.15 21.43 16.82
C VAL A 78 6.72 20.33 15.88
N SER A 79 5.95 19.38 16.40
CA SER A 79 5.31 18.35 15.60
C SER A 79 4.06 18.86 14.91
N GLU A 80 3.95 18.58 13.61
CA GLU A 80 2.83 18.93 12.77
C GLU A 80 2.14 17.67 12.25
N VAL A 81 0.81 17.67 12.21
CA VAL A 81 0.02 16.48 11.83
C VAL A 81 -0.51 16.62 10.42
N TYR A 82 -0.32 15.58 9.61
CA TYR A 82 -0.76 15.55 8.22
C TYR A 82 -1.62 14.32 7.92
N THR A 83 -2.52 14.47 6.95
CA THR A 83 -3.32 13.35 6.41
C THR A 83 -3.55 13.50 4.93
N GLY A 84 -3.63 12.37 4.23
CA GLY A 84 -3.95 12.28 2.82
C GLY A 84 -5.41 11.85 2.63
N ILE A 85 -6.09 12.49 1.68
CA ILE A 85 -7.54 12.32 1.50
C ILE A 85 -7.91 11.85 0.09
N GLN A 86 -9.17 11.48 -0.10
CA GLN A 86 -9.69 11.22 -1.44
C GLN A 86 -9.58 12.49 -2.32
N GLY A 87 -9.13 12.30 -3.57
CA GLY A 87 -8.87 13.41 -4.49
C GLY A 87 -7.45 14.00 -4.38
N GLY A 88 -6.52 13.26 -3.78
CA GLY A 88 -5.08 13.52 -3.91
C GLY A 88 -4.48 14.56 -2.97
N ALA A 89 -5.30 15.26 -2.18
CA ALA A 89 -4.79 16.32 -1.33
C ALA A 89 -4.10 15.76 -0.08
N ILE A 90 -2.98 16.40 0.28
CA ILE A 90 -2.34 16.27 1.58
C ILE A 90 -2.74 17.49 2.39
N LEU A 91 -3.29 17.24 3.58
CA LEU A 91 -3.77 18.26 4.50
C LEU A 91 -2.84 18.34 5.70
N LYS A 92 -2.58 19.56 6.17
CA LYS A 92 -2.00 19.84 7.48
C LYS A 92 -3.12 20.19 8.44
N ILE A 93 -3.16 19.54 9.59
CA ILE A 93 -4.11 19.84 10.66
C ILE A 93 -3.49 20.93 11.54
N VAL A 94 -4.20 22.04 11.70
CA VAL A 94 -3.70 23.23 12.41
C VAL A 94 -4.68 23.69 13.49
N ASP A 95 -4.26 24.65 14.29
CA ASP A 95 -5.07 25.28 15.34
C ASP A 95 -5.69 24.25 16.31
N GLY A 96 -4.89 23.26 16.73
CA GLY A 96 -5.31 22.21 17.65
C GLY A 96 -6.42 21.30 17.11
N GLY A 97 -6.52 21.15 15.78
CA GLY A 97 -7.54 20.32 15.14
C GLY A 97 -8.82 21.06 14.76
N ARG A 98 -8.83 22.40 14.83
CA ARG A 98 -10.00 23.23 14.44
C ARG A 98 -10.03 23.60 12.97
N LYS A 99 -8.88 23.57 12.29
CA LYS A 99 -8.74 23.93 10.88
C LYS A 99 -7.78 22.98 10.17
N TYR A 100 -7.83 22.98 8.85
CA TYR A 100 -6.88 22.29 8.01
C TYR A 100 -6.44 23.19 6.84
N GLU A 101 -5.23 22.94 6.35
CA GLU A 101 -4.64 23.62 5.20
C GLU A 101 -4.23 22.58 4.16
N VAL A 102 -4.47 22.86 2.88
CA VAL A 102 -4.00 21.98 1.79
C VAL A 102 -2.54 22.34 1.50
N VAL A 103 -1.62 21.42 1.74
CA VAL A 103 -0.18 21.66 1.52
C VAL A 103 0.28 21.21 0.15
N ALA A 104 -0.31 20.14 -0.38
CA ALA A 104 0.02 19.62 -1.71
C ALA A 104 -1.11 18.78 -2.29
N ARG A 105 -1.00 18.47 -3.59
CA ARG A 105 -1.85 17.51 -4.29
C ARG A 105 -0.97 16.53 -5.06
N THR A 106 -1.23 15.23 -4.90
CA THR A 106 -0.44 14.19 -5.57
C THR A 106 -0.68 14.12 -7.08
N GLY A 107 -1.78 14.68 -7.57
CA GLY A 107 -2.08 14.78 -8.98
C GLY A 107 -3.02 15.93 -9.31
N HIS A 108 -3.15 16.19 -10.61
CA HIS A 108 -4.04 17.20 -11.17
C HIS A 108 -5.28 16.53 -11.77
N CYS A 109 -6.45 17.06 -11.47
CA CYS A 109 -7.71 16.58 -12.01
C CYS A 109 -8.76 17.69 -12.02
N GLU A 110 -9.69 17.58 -12.96
CA GLU A 110 -10.84 18.49 -13.07
C GLU A 110 -11.90 18.17 -12.00
N TYR A 111 -12.06 16.88 -11.68
CA TYR A 111 -13.08 16.39 -10.73
C TYR A 111 -12.49 15.47 -9.67
N LYS A 112 -12.86 15.69 -8.40
CA LYS A 112 -12.31 14.95 -7.23
C LYS A 112 -12.53 13.42 -7.27
N TRP A 113 -13.52 12.93 -8.01
CA TRP A 113 -13.81 11.49 -8.14
C TRP A 113 -12.91 10.78 -9.14
N ASP A 114 -12.15 11.51 -9.97
CA ASP A 114 -11.17 10.93 -10.87
C ASP A 114 -9.88 10.59 -10.13
N ALA A 115 -9.96 9.58 -9.26
CA ALA A 115 -8.86 9.18 -8.39
C ALA A 115 -7.59 8.82 -9.17
N LYS A 116 -7.71 8.32 -10.41
CA LYS A 116 -6.57 8.01 -11.28
C LYS A 116 -5.75 9.26 -11.62
N ASN A 117 -6.42 10.36 -11.93
CA ASN A 117 -5.74 11.62 -12.24
C ASN A 117 -5.41 12.42 -10.99
N CYS A 118 -6.34 12.54 -10.04
CA CYS A 118 -6.14 13.26 -8.79
C CYS A 118 -5.06 12.64 -7.90
N GLY A 119 -4.91 11.31 -7.95
CA GLY A 119 -4.19 10.56 -6.94
C GLY A 119 -5.08 10.18 -5.76
N ARG A 120 -4.59 9.22 -4.98
CA ARG A 120 -5.20 8.75 -3.73
C ARG A 120 -4.09 8.29 -2.78
N PRO A 121 -3.61 9.17 -1.90
CA PRO A 121 -2.71 8.83 -0.82
C PRO A 121 -3.40 7.81 0.10
N LEU A 122 -2.73 6.70 0.34
CA LEU A 122 -3.17 5.65 1.25
C LEU A 122 -2.27 5.57 2.49
N GLY A 123 -0.96 5.56 2.26
CA GLY A 123 0.06 5.50 3.30
C GLY A 123 0.89 6.77 3.39
N LEU A 124 1.24 7.17 4.61
CA LEU A 124 2.07 8.32 4.91
C LEU A 124 3.11 7.95 5.96
N ARG A 125 4.34 8.43 5.78
CA ARG A 125 5.43 8.22 6.74
C ARG A 125 6.37 9.42 6.75
N SER A 126 6.87 9.80 7.92
CA SER A 126 7.93 10.80 8.00
C SER A 126 9.26 10.17 7.56
N ASP A 127 10.10 10.94 6.87
CA ASP A 127 11.47 10.54 6.54
C ASP A 127 12.49 10.93 7.63
N GLY A 128 12.03 11.52 8.74
CA GLY A 128 12.88 12.03 9.83
C GLY A 128 13.63 13.33 9.52
N GLN A 129 13.51 13.87 8.29
CA GLN A 129 14.16 15.10 7.83
C GLN A 129 13.16 16.24 7.60
N GLY A 130 11.93 16.07 8.06
CA GLY A 130 10.84 17.02 7.89
C GLY A 130 10.04 16.82 6.60
N ASN A 131 10.31 15.78 5.82
CA ASN A 131 9.50 15.43 4.65
C ASN A 131 8.54 14.27 4.95
N ILE A 132 7.62 14.06 4.01
CA ILE A 132 6.60 13.01 4.07
C ILE A 132 6.76 12.10 2.86
N LEU A 133 6.99 10.82 3.10
CA LEU A 133 6.80 9.77 2.11
C LEU A 133 5.32 9.45 1.98
N ILE A 134 4.86 9.30 0.74
CA ILE A 134 3.46 9.06 0.39
C ILE A 134 3.40 7.82 -0.48
N ALA A 135 2.63 6.82 -0.07
CA ALA A 135 2.17 5.75 -0.95
C ALA A 135 0.83 6.15 -1.56
N ASP A 136 0.84 6.51 -2.83
CA ASP A 136 -0.35 6.89 -3.60
C ASP A 136 -0.76 5.72 -4.50
N ALA A 137 -2.03 5.31 -4.39
CA ALA A 137 -2.60 4.17 -5.12
C ALA A 137 -2.44 4.26 -6.64
N TYR A 138 -2.26 5.46 -7.20
CA TYR A 138 -2.18 5.70 -8.64
C TYR A 138 -0.86 6.34 -9.08
N LYS A 139 -0.17 7.06 -8.19
CA LYS A 139 1.07 7.78 -8.52
C LYS A 139 2.35 7.06 -8.09
N GLY A 140 2.25 6.07 -7.19
CA GLY A 140 3.39 5.29 -6.72
C GLY A 140 3.91 5.82 -5.39
N ILE A 141 5.23 5.86 -5.23
CA ILE A 141 5.87 6.40 -4.02
C ILE A 141 6.36 7.80 -4.30
N LEU A 142 5.88 8.76 -3.50
CA LEU A 142 6.20 10.17 -3.61
C LEU A 142 6.88 10.65 -2.32
N ARG A 143 7.64 11.74 -2.43
CA ARG A 143 8.19 12.49 -1.30
C ARG A 143 7.71 13.93 -1.38
N LEU A 144 7.14 14.43 -0.29
CA LEU A 144 6.62 15.78 -0.15
C LEU A 144 7.46 16.54 0.88
N ASP A 145 8.00 17.69 0.51
CA ASP A 145 8.40 18.73 1.47
C ASP A 145 7.16 19.56 1.82
N PRO A 146 6.59 19.41 3.04
CA PRO A 146 5.36 20.10 3.40
C PRO A 146 5.53 21.62 3.58
N LYS A 147 6.76 22.15 3.64
CA LYS A 147 7.02 23.59 3.80
C LYS A 147 7.02 24.31 2.47
N SER A 148 7.67 23.74 1.46
CA SER A 148 7.70 24.29 0.11
C SER A 148 6.49 23.85 -0.73
N GLY A 149 5.86 22.72 -0.36
CA GLY A 149 4.86 22.05 -1.19
C GLY A 149 5.49 21.27 -2.36
N GLU A 150 6.82 21.13 -2.39
CA GLU A 150 7.53 20.39 -3.44
C GLU A 150 7.22 18.90 -3.32
N LEU A 151 6.75 18.32 -4.41
CA LEU A 151 6.39 16.92 -4.52
C LEU A 151 7.25 16.23 -5.57
N VAL A 152 7.99 15.20 -5.16
CA VAL A 152 8.91 14.43 -6.02
C VAL A 152 8.42 12.99 -6.11
N THR A 153 8.34 12.46 -7.33
CA THR A 153 8.05 11.04 -7.56
C THR A 153 9.33 10.22 -7.41
N LEU A 154 9.36 9.28 -6.47
CA LEU A 154 10.49 8.35 -6.26
C LEU A 154 10.30 7.05 -7.05
N VAL A 155 9.06 6.54 -7.06
CA VAL A 155 8.69 5.33 -7.80
C VAL A 155 7.39 5.62 -8.55
N ASN A 156 7.39 5.43 -9.86
CA ASN A 156 6.21 5.64 -10.70
C ASN A 156 5.42 4.32 -10.85
N SER A 157 4.12 4.32 -10.53
CA SER A 157 3.26 3.14 -10.69
C SER A 157 3.15 2.63 -12.13
N SER A 158 3.54 3.43 -13.13
CA SER A 158 3.54 3.01 -14.54
C SER A 158 4.76 2.16 -14.91
N GLU A 159 5.83 2.20 -14.11
CA GLU A 159 7.07 1.49 -14.39
C GLU A 159 7.01 0.06 -13.83
N PRO A 160 7.25 -0.97 -14.67
CA PRO A 160 7.27 -2.35 -14.19
C PRO A 160 8.42 -2.61 -13.23
N ILE A 161 8.11 -3.21 -12.09
CA ILE A 161 9.09 -3.75 -11.15
C ILE A 161 9.05 -5.26 -11.32
N GLU A 162 10.17 -5.83 -11.74
CA GLU A 162 10.32 -7.28 -12.00
C GLU A 162 9.20 -7.82 -12.92
N GLY A 163 8.90 -7.08 -13.99
CA GLY A 163 7.94 -7.48 -15.03
C GLY A 163 6.48 -7.11 -14.76
N ARG A 164 6.16 -6.47 -13.61
CA ARG A 164 4.79 -6.07 -13.27
C ARG A 164 4.70 -4.64 -12.70
N PRO A 165 3.87 -3.74 -13.30
CA PRO A 165 3.64 -2.42 -12.74
C PRO A 165 2.88 -2.53 -11.40
N PRO A 166 3.19 -1.67 -10.42
CA PRO A 166 2.41 -1.56 -9.19
C PRO A 166 0.96 -1.17 -9.49
N ALA A 167 0.01 -1.86 -8.87
CA ALA A 167 -1.41 -1.60 -9.10
C ALA A 167 -2.10 -0.95 -7.90
N LEU A 168 -1.61 -1.23 -6.68
CA LEU A 168 -2.13 -0.64 -5.46
C LEU A 168 -1.02 -0.41 -4.42
N PRO A 169 -0.10 0.55 -4.65
CA PRO A 169 0.79 1.05 -3.61
C PRO A 169 -0.04 1.52 -2.41
N ASN A 170 0.25 0.99 -1.21
CA ASN A 170 -0.63 1.19 -0.07
C ASN A 170 0.09 1.77 1.15
N SER A 171 1.06 1.08 1.72
CA SER A 171 1.85 1.59 2.84
C SER A 171 3.34 1.69 2.51
N VAL A 172 4.00 2.64 3.17
CA VAL A 172 5.42 2.97 3.03
C VAL A 172 6.07 3.15 4.41
N GLU A 173 7.33 2.76 4.51
CA GLU A 173 8.18 2.86 5.69
C GLU A 173 9.61 3.20 5.25
N MET A 174 10.37 3.89 6.09
CA MET A 174 11.77 4.25 5.82
C MET A 174 12.66 3.77 6.96
N ALA A 175 13.75 3.11 6.61
CA ALA A 175 14.79 2.75 7.54
C ALA A 175 15.75 3.93 7.81
N SER A 176 16.49 3.84 8.89
CA SER A 176 17.48 4.82 9.34
C SER A 176 18.62 5.05 8.34
N ASP A 177 18.91 4.06 7.50
CA ASP A 177 19.89 4.14 6.40
C ASP A 177 19.33 4.81 5.11
N GLY A 178 18.04 5.17 5.13
CA GLY A 178 17.32 5.80 4.03
C GLY A 178 16.73 4.84 3.01
N VAL A 179 16.86 3.51 3.20
CA VAL A 179 16.15 2.52 2.39
C VAL A 179 14.66 2.61 2.65
N ILE A 180 13.87 2.57 1.59
CA ILE A 180 12.41 2.64 1.67
C ILE A 180 11.83 1.25 1.46
N TYR A 181 10.91 0.85 2.34
CA TYR A 181 10.11 -0.36 2.18
C TYR A 181 8.67 0.03 1.94
N TRP A 182 8.03 -0.62 0.99
CA TRP A 182 6.65 -0.30 0.66
C TRP A 182 5.90 -1.53 0.14
N THR A 183 4.58 -1.41 0.12
CA THR A 183 3.68 -2.51 -0.22
C THR A 183 2.88 -2.18 -1.46
N ASP A 184 2.80 -3.15 -2.36
CA ASP A 184 1.84 -3.19 -3.46
C ASP A 184 0.78 -4.22 -3.08
N SER A 185 -0.43 -3.78 -2.69
CA SER A 185 -1.39 -4.65 -2.01
C SER A 185 -1.87 -5.82 -2.87
N SER A 186 -2.11 -5.59 -4.15
CA SER A 186 -2.59 -6.62 -5.09
C SER A 186 -2.46 -6.14 -6.53
N ILE A 187 -2.71 -7.02 -7.51
CA ILE A 187 -2.88 -6.62 -8.92
C ILE A 187 -4.14 -5.79 -9.18
N TYR A 188 -5.08 -5.76 -8.24
CA TYR A 188 -6.32 -5.04 -8.39
C TYR A 188 -6.12 -3.58 -8.00
N PRO A 189 -6.45 -2.61 -8.88
CA PRO A 189 -6.43 -1.21 -8.52
C PRO A 189 -7.48 -0.91 -7.45
N LEU A 190 -7.35 0.22 -6.77
CA LEU A 190 -8.17 0.57 -5.60
C LEU A 190 -9.69 0.36 -5.78
N HIS A 191 -10.27 0.78 -6.90
CA HIS A 191 -11.71 0.63 -7.18
C HIS A 191 -12.18 -0.83 -7.29
N ALA A 192 -11.25 -1.74 -7.59
CA ALA A 192 -11.46 -3.18 -7.65
C ALA A 192 -10.79 -3.92 -6.49
N GLY A 193 -10.24 -3.23 -5.49
CA GLY A 193 -9.46 -3.84 -4.39
C GLY A 193 -10.23 -4.89 -3.61
N ALA A 194 -11.56 -4.78 -3.54
CA ALA A 194 -12.42 -5.80 -2.93
C ALA A 194 -12.34 -7.17 -3.64
N MET A 195 -12.00 -7.20 -4.94
CA MET A 195 -11.83 -8.46 -5.67
C MET A 195 -10.65 -9.28 -5.14
N ALA A 196 -9.63 -8.63 -4.57
CA ALA A 196 -8.50 -9.33 -3.96
C ALA A 196 -8.89 -10.18 -2.74
N LEU A 197 -10.10 -10.01 -2.18
CA LEU A 197 -10.66 -10.91 -1.16
C LEU A 197 -10.91 -12.30 -1.72
N PHE A 198 -11.44 -12.37 -2.94
CA PHE A 198 -11.77 -13.62 -3.63
C PHE A 198 -10.59 -14.14 -4.45
N GLY A 199 -9.58 -13.31 -4.66
CA GLY A 199 -8.46 -13.62 -5.50
C GLY A 199 -7.30 -14.35 -4.82
N GLN A 200 -6.34 -14.72 -5.67
CA GLN A 200 -5.04 -15.23 -5.26
C GLN A 200 -4.22 -14.14 -4.56
N ALA A 201 -3.24 -14.59 -3.77
CA ALA A 201 -2.26 -13.70 -3.19
C ALA A 201 -1.40 -13.10 -4.31
N THR A 202 -1.39 -11.78 -4.42
CA THR A 202 -0.62 -11.09 -5.47
C THR A 202 0.10 -9.84 -4.95
N GLY A 203 -0.02 -9.58 -3.64
CA GLY A 203 0.63 -8.46 -2.99
C GLY A 203 2.13 -8.69 -2.85
N ARG A 204 2.88 -7.59 -2.79
CA ARG A 204 4.34 -7.58 -2.72
C ARG A 204 4.84 -6.70 -1.58
N LEU A 205 5.94 -7.13 -0.96
CA LEU A 205 6.82 -6.25 -0.20
C LEU A 205 7.99 -5.86 -1.11
N ILE A 206 8.22 -4.56 -1.27
CA ILE A 206 9.22 -4.03 -2.18
C ILE A 206 10.18 -3.15 -1.39
N ARG A 207 11.48 -3.31 -1.67
CA ARG A 207 12.57 -2.45 -1.20
C ARG A 207 12.94 -1.50 -2.31
N TYR A 208 13.03 -0.22 -1.99
CA TYR A 208 13.51 0.83 -2.88
C TYR A 208 14.75 1.48 -2.28
N ASN A 209 15.79 1.62 -3.09
CA ASN A 209 17.01 2.34 -2.72
C ASN A 209 17.04 3.71 -3.42
N PRO A 210 16.80 4.82 -2.70
CA PRO A 210 16.81 6.16 -3.30
C PRO A 210 18.16 6.56 -3.93
N ALA A 211 19.27 5.98 -3.47
CA ALA A 211 20.61 6.29 -4.00
C ALA A 211 20.86 5.68 -5.38
N THR A 212 20.27 4.51 -5.68
CA THR A 212 20.41 3.82 -6.97
C THR A 212 19.18 3.92 -7.85
N GLY A 213 18.02 4.29 -7.28
CA GLY A 213 16.73 4.27 -7.96
C GLY A 213 16.16 2.86 -8.17
N GLU A 214 16.77 1.83 -7.58
CA GLU A 214 16.39 0.44 -7.82
C GLU A 214 15.26 -0.02 -6.89
N ASN A 215 14.31 -0.76 -7.46
CA ASN A 215 13.29 -1.50 -6.72
C ASN A 215 13.60 -3.01 -6.77
N ASN A 216 13.51 -3.67 -5.63
CA ASN A 216 13.65 -5.12 -5.50
C ASN A 216 12.46 -5.69 -4.75
N VAL A 217 11.84 -6.74 -5.29
CA VAL A 217 10.76 -7.45 -4.62
C VAL A 217 11.36 -8.38 -3.56
N LEU A 218 10.99 -8.18 -2.30
CA LEU A 218 11.49 -8.96 -1.16
C LEU A 218 10.59 -10.14 -0.82
N MET A 219 9.28 -9.96 -0.97
CA MET A 219 8.28 -11.01 -0.81
C MET A 219 7.18 -10.83 -1.85
N GLU A 220 6.70 -11.95 -2.36
CA GLU A 220 5.53 -12.05 -3.23
C GLU A 220 4.44 -12.89 -2.56
N ASP A 221 3.31 -13.05 -3.25
CA ASP A 221 2.18 -13.87 -2.80
C ASP A 221 1.65 -13.50 -1.41
N LEU A 222 1.63 -12.19 -1.11
CA LEU A 222 1.01 -11.65 0.09
C LEU A 222 -0.48 -11.38 -0.17
N HIS A 223 -1.34 -11.79 0.76
CA HIS A 223 -2.78 -11.57 0.66
C HIS A 223 -3.17 -10.16 1.09
N PHE A 224 -3.23 -9.25 0.12
CA PHE A 224 -3.57 -7.85 0.32
C PHE A 224 -2.62 -7.19 1.33
N ALA A 225 -1.37 -7.01 0.88
CA ALA A 225 -0.30 -6.38 1.66
C ALA A 225 -0.65 -4.90 1.92
N ASN A 226 -1.26 -4.63 3.07
CA ASN A 226 -1.92 -3.35 3.33
C ASN A 226 -1.05 -2.44 4.18
N GLY A 227 -0.60 -2.94 5.34
CA GLY A 227 0.22 -2.19 6.30
C GLY A 227 1.64 -2.71 6.36
N ILE A 228 2.59 -1.83 6.68
CA ILE A 228 4.01 -2.15 6.88
C ILE A 228 4.55 -1.43 8.12
N GLN A 229 5.44 -2.07 8.86
CA GLN A 229 6.15 -1.45 9.98
C GLN A 229 7.52 -2.11 10.17
N LEU A 230 8.59 -1.30 10.25
CA LEU A 230 9.90 -1.77 10.69
C LEU A 230 9.92 -2.04 12.20
N SER A 231 10.70 -3.04 12.61
CA SER A 231 11.02 -3.23 14.02
C SER A 231 11.88 -2.07 14.55
N PRO A 232 11.89 -1.81 15.87
CA PRO A 232 12.72 -0.75 16.46
C PRO A 232 14.23 -0.90 16.21
N HIS A 233 14.69 -2.13 15.94
CA HIS A 233 16.10 -2.44 15.65
C HIS A 233 16.37 -2.62 14.15
N GLU A 234 15.36 -2.42 13.30
CA GLU A 234 15.42 -2.58 11.84
C GLU A 234 15.93 -3.96 11.36
N ASP A 235 15.82 -4.97 12.22
CA ASP A 235 16.20 -6.35 11.92
C ASP A 235 15.13 -7.10 11.12
N PHE A 236 13.88 -6.66 11.18
CA PHE A 236 12.78 -7.17 10.37
C PHE A 236 11.71 -6.13 10.05
N VAL A 237 10.99 -6.39 8.97
CA VAL A 237 9.77 -5.69 8.55
C VAL A 237 8.56 -6.59 8.81
N VAL A 238 7.48 -6.03 9.33
CA VAL A 238 6.18 -6.70 9.44
C VAL A 238 5.26 -6.16 8.35
N VAL A 239 4.56 -7.06 7.65
CA VAL A 239 3.53 -6.75 6.66
C VAL A 239 2.19 -7.32 7.12
N ALA A 240 1.14 -6.50 7.06
CA ALA A 240 -0.22 -6.93 7.36
C ALA A 240 -0.90 -7.50 6.11
N GLU A 241 -1.28 -8.77 6.17
CA GLU A 241 -2.06 -9.44 5.13
C GLU A 241 -3.54 -9.45 5.51
N CYS A 242 -4.28 -8.42 5.07
CA CYS A 242 -5.63 -8.16 5.53
C CYS A 242 -6.58 -9.34 5.30
N PHE A 243 -6.54 -9.94 4.12
CA PHE A 243 -7.48 -11.02 3.76
C PHE A 243 -7.05 -12.40 4.27
N ARG A 244 -5.95 -12.48 5.03
CA ARG A 244 -5.58 -13.69 5.77
C ARG A 244 -5.48 -13.47 7.28
N HIS A 245 -5.78 -12.27 7.78
CA HIS A 245 -5.79 -12.00 9.23
C HIS A 245 -4.48 -12.41 9.92
N ARG A 246 -3.34 -12.16 9.23
CA ARG A 246 -2.01 -12.50 9.74
C ARG A 246 -1.05 -11.35 9.52
N LEU A 247 0.01 -11.35 10.33
CA LEU A 247 1.17 -10.50 10.17
C LEU A 247 2.32 -11.38 9.70
N THR A 248 2.93 -11.01 8.58
CA THR A 248 4.07 -11.73 8.01
C THR A 248 5.33 -10.93 8.26
N ARG A 249 6.37 -11.60 8.75
CA ARG A 249 7.65 -10.98 9.10
C ARG A 249 8.71 -11.34 8.07
N PHE A 250 9.41 -10.32 7.57
CA PHE A 250 10.57 -10.47 6.70
C PHE A 250 11.83 -9.98 7.42
N PHE A 251 12.85 -10.83 7.56
CA PHE A 251 14.10 -10.45 8.22
C PHE A 251 15.03 -9.72 7.25
N VAL A 252 15.34 -8.46 7.56
CA VAL A 252 16.16 -7.57 6.72
C VAL A 252 17.65 -7.93 6.84
N PHE A 253 18.08 -8.45 8.00
CA PHE A 253 19.47 -8.77 8.29
C PHE A 253 20.09 -9.84 7.37
N PHE A 254 19.27 -10.69 6.74
CA PHE A 254 19.74 -11.73 5.82
C PHE A 254 20.29 -11.17 4.50
N LEU A 255 19.92 -9.96 4.08
CA LEU A 255 20.48 -9.33 2.88
C LEU A 255 21.95 -8.91 3.08
N TYR A 256 22.32 -8.49 4.29
CA TYR A 256 23.70 -8.11 4.62
C TYR A 256 24.63 -9.32 4.62
N LEU A 257 24.24 -10.43 5.25
CA LEU A 257 25.06 -11.64 5.27
C LEU A 257 25.09 -12.36 3.92
N TYR A 258 23.96 -12.48 3.21
CA TYR A 258 23.94 -13.18 1.93
C TYR A 258 24.68 -12.41 0.82
N SER A 259 24.56 -11.07 0.77
CA SER A 259 25.36 -10.27 -0.19
C SER A 259 26.86 -10.30 0.13
N HIS A 260 27.26 -10.33 1.42
CA HIS A 260 28.66 -10.53 1.80
C HIS A 260 29.16 -11.96 1.53
N PHE A 261 28.34 -12.99 1.79
CA PHE A 261 28.74 -14.38 1.56
C PHE A 261 28.87 -14.68 0.06
N VAL A 262 27.94 -14.19 -0.77
CA VAL A 262 28.02 -14.34 -2.23
C VAL A 262 29.19 -13.54 -2.79
N ARG A 263 29.47 -12.31 -2.31
CA ARG A 263 30.67 -11.56 -2.74
C ARG A 263 31.98 -12.23 -2.31
N CYS A 264 32.05 -12.85 -1.13
CA CYS A 264 33.24 -13.61 -0.69
C CYS A 264 33.42 -14.91 -1.48
N CYS A 265 32.36 -15.63 -1.82
CA CYS A 265 32.45 -16.84 -2.64
C CYS A 265 32.82 -16.53 -4.10
N SER A 266 32.34 -15.42 -4.67
CA SER A 266 32.69 -15.00 -6.04
C SER A 266 34.13 -14.49 -6.19
N ALA A 267 34.77 -14.03 -5.10
CA ALA A 267 36.17 -13.62 -5.11
C ALA A 267 37.17 -14.78 -4.91
N SER A 268 36.67 -16.00 -4.64
CA SER A 268 37.50 -17.18 -4.34
C SER A 268 37.54 -18.21 -5.48
N ILE A 269 36.94 -17.90 -6.64
CA ILE A 269 36.92 -18.79 -7.81
C ILE A 269 37.35 -17.99 -9.05
N ILE A 270 38.62 -17.66 -9.14
CA ILE A 270 39.35 -17.49 -10.41
C ILE A 270 40.74 -18.12 -10.17
N PRO A 271 41.20 -19.04 -11.02
CA PRO A 271 42.43 -19.82 -10.82
C PRO A 271 43.72 -18.98 -10.87
#